data_AF-A0A1F9BTU4-F1
#
_entry.id   AF-A0A1F9BTU4-F1
#
_cell.length_a   1.000
_cell.length_b   1.000
_cell.length_c   1.000
_cell.angle_alpha   90.00
_cell.angle_beta   90.00
_cell.angle_gamma   90.00
#
_symmetry.space_group_name_H-M   'P 1'
#
loop_
_entity.id
_entity.type
_entity.pdbx_description
1 polymer ?
#
loop_
_entity_poly.entity_id
_entity_poly.type
_entity_poly.pdbx_seq_one_letter_code
_entity_poly.pdbx_strand_id
1 'polypeptide(L)'
;MELFRSLFFSLNKAAIKYLVAGGIAVNLYGIERATGDVDIVLQLEKRNLSKFIEVAQKLALKPKIPVKLEDFMDPEKRKSWRMDKGMMVFSLYDPKNPFFLIDIFTEIPFNFDKVYKKRKK
;
A
#
# COMPACT_ATOMS: atom_id res chain seq x y z
N MET A 1 -15.62 4.29 -3.96
CA MET A 1 -16.03 2.87 -4.02
C MET A 1 -15.39 2.11 -5.16
N GLU A 2 -15.47 2.59 -6.42
CA GLU A 2 -14.94 1.86 -7.57
C GLU A 2 -13.40 1.73 -7.58
N LEU A 3 -12.68 2.78 -7.17
CA LEU A 3 -11.21 2.74 -7.05
C LEU A 3 -10.74 1.64 -6.10
N PHE A 4 -11.37 1.47 -4.93
CA PHE A 4 -11.03 0.38 -4.00
C PHE A 4 -11.22 -0.99 -4.60
N ARG A 5 -12.36 -1.19 -5.26
CA ARG A 5 -12.66 -2.45 -5.90
C ARG A 5 -11.62 -2.75 -6.97
N SER A 6 -11.28 -1.76 -7.80
CA SER A 6 -10.25 -1.89 -8.83
C SER A 6 -8.85 -2.17 -8.24
N LEU A 7 -8.48 -1.46 -7.17
CA LEU A 7 -7.23 -1.67 -6.45
C LEU A 7 -7.14 -3.09 -5.90
N PHE A 8 -8.06 -3.49 -5.02
CA PHE A 8 -8.01 -4.81 -4.39
C PHE A 8 -8.18 -5.94 -5.40
N PHE A 9 -9.02 -5.77 -6.42
CA PHE A 9 -9.14 -6.73 -7.52
C PHE A 9 -7.79 -6.90 -8.25
N SER A 10 -7.12 -5.80 -8.60
CA SER A 10 -5.85 -5.83 -9.32
C SER A 10 -4.73 -6.42 -8.47
N LEU A 11 -4.66 -6.07 -7.18
CA LEU A 11 -3.69 -6.62 -6.24
C LEU A 11 -3.86 -8.14 -6.07
N ASN A 12 -5.10 -8.59 -5.88
CA ASN A 12 -5.43 -10.01 -5.75
C ASN A 12 -5.15 -10.78 -7.06
N LYS A 13 -5.54 -10.23 -8.21
CA LYS A 13 -5.30 -10.84 -9.52
C LYS A 13 -3.81 -11.00 -9.82
N ALA A 14 -2.97 -10.06 -9.39
CA ALA A 14 -1.52 -10.14 -9.53
C ALA A 14 -0.83 -11.06 -8.49
N ALA A 15 -1.62 -11.64 -7.57
CA ALA A 15 -1.15 -12.41 -6.42
C ALA A 15 -0.08 -11.64 -5.62
N ILE A 16 -0.35 -10.35 -5.35
CA ILE A 16 0.47 -9.52 -4.48
C ILE A 16 0.19 -9.91 -3.04
N LYS A 17 1.25 -10.07 -2.26
CA LYS A 17 1.18 -10.32 -0.83
C LYS A 17 1.13 -8.99 -0.09
N TYR A 18 -0.06 -8.66 0.41
CA TYR A 18 -0.32 -7.45 1.18
C TYR A 18 -1.29 -7.75 2.33
N LEU A 19 -1.34 -6.85 3.29
CA LEU A 19 -2.34 -6.80 4.36
C LEU A 19 -2.98 -5.42 4.35
N VAL A 20 -4.29 -5.35 4.61
CA VAL A 20 -5.00 -4.08 4.82
C VAL A 20 -4.89 -3.70 6.28
N ALA A 21 -4.64 -2.43 6.56
CA ALA A 21 -4.56 -1.84 7.88
C ALA A 21 -5.55 -0.65 8.01
N GLY A 22 -5.45 0.08 9.11
CA GLY A 22 -6.17 1.35 9.29
C GLY A 22 -7.70 1.23 9.33
N GLY A 23 -8.37 2.30 8.92
CA GLY A 23 -9.83 2.42 9.04
C GLY A 23 -10.60 1.40 8.21
N ILE A 24 -10.14 1.10 6.98
CA ILE A 24 -10.76 0.06 6.16
C ILE A 24 -10.63 -1.32 6.80
N ALA A 25 -9.50 -1.66 7.41
CA ALA A 25 -9.40 -2.93 8.13
C ALA A 25 -10.43 -3.02 9.26
N VAL A 26 -10.59 -1.96 10.06
CA VAL A 26 -11.57 -1.90 11.15
C VAL A 26 -13.01 -2.06 10.63
N ASN A 27 -13.35 -1.37 9.53
CA ASN A 27 -14.64 -1.52 8.85
C ASN A 27 -14.91 -2.96 8.38
N LEU A 28 -13.90 -3.66 7.85
CA LEU A 28 -14.04 -5.05 7.42
C LEU A 28 -14.30 -6.03 8.58
N TYR A 29 -13.99 -5.64 9.82
CA TYR A 29 -14.35 -6.39 11.03
C TYR A 29 -15.71 -5.99 11.63
N GLY A 30 -16.48 -5.14 10.93
CA GLY A 30 -17.84 -4.74 11.33
C GLY A 30 -17.89 -3.59 12.33
N ILE A 31 -16.78 -2.86 12.50
CA ILE A 31 -16.73 -1.67 13.36
C ILE A 31 -16.67 -0.45 12.45
N GLU A 32 -17.75 0.34 12.41
CA GLU A 32 -17.86 1.50 11.53
C GLU A 32 -16.88 2.62 11.91
N ARG A 33 -16.17 3.11 10.89
CA ARG A 33 -15.24 4.23 10.97
C ARG A 33 -15.16 4.95 9.63
N ALA A 34 -15.36 6.26 9.65
CA ALA A 34 -15.07 7.11 8.51
C ALA A 34 -13.55 7.10 8.22
N THR A 35 -13.16 6.87 6.96
CA THR A 35 -11.75 6.80 6.52
C THR A 35 -11.66 7.35 5.09
N GLY A 36 -10.60 8.12 4.81
CA GLY A 36 -10.39 8.79 3.51
C GLY A 36 -9.29 8.15 2.67
N ASP A 37 -8.77 7.03 3.13
CA ASP A 37 -7.51 6.42 2.75
C ASP A 37 -7.56 4.89 2.92
N VAL A 38 -6.62 4.21 2.27
CA VAL A 38 -6.35 2.79 2.49
C VAL A 38 -4.91 2.61 2.85
N ASP A 39 -4.69 2.05 4.03
CA ASP A 39 -3.40 1.63 4.50
C ASP A 39 -3.13 0.18 4.08
N ILE A 40 -2.00 -0.05 3.40
CA ILE A 40 -1.53 -1.39 3.04
C ILE A 40 -0.10 -1.64 3.50
N VAL A 41 0.12 -2.82 4.08
CA VAL A 41 1.45 -3.35 4.37
C VAL A 41 1.79 -4.35 3.27
N LEU A 42 2.83 -4.08 2.48
CA LEU A 42 3.34 -5.00 1.46
C LEU A 42 4.43 -5.90 2.04
N GLN A 43 4.52 -7.14 1.54
CA GLN A 43 5.78 -7.88 1.69
C GLN A 43 6.86 -7.16 0.88
N LEU A 44 7.91 -6.68 1.54
CA LEU A 44 8.99 -5.88 0.92
C LEU A 44 10.02 -6.72 0.15
N GLU A 45 9.61 -7.87 -0.38
CA GLU A 45 10.44 -8.74 -1.20
C GLU A 45 10.41 -8.25 -2.66
N LYS A 46 11.56 -8.27 -3.35
CA LYS A 46 11.75 -7.63 -4.66
C LYS A 46 10.69 -8.05 -5.68
N ARG A 47 10.35 -9.34 -5.75
CA ARG A 47 9.35 -9.85 -6.70
C ARG A 47 7.94 -9.32 -6.39
N ASN A 48 7.59 -9.24 -5.11
CA ASN A 48 6.28 -8.71 -4.69
C ASN A 48 6.16 -7.21 -4.98
N LEU A 49 7.23 -6.45 -4.70
CA LEU A 49 7.29 -5.02 -4.99
C LEU A 49 7.22 -4.75 -6.49
N SER A 50 7.94 -5.50 -7.33
CA SER A 50 7.88 -5.35 -8.80
C SER A 50 6.44 -5.48 -9.32
N LYS A 51 5.72 -6.53 -8.89
CA LYS A 51 4.31 -6.72 -9.25
C LYS A 51 3.43 -5.56 -8.78
N PHE A 52 3.67 -5.07 -7.56
CA PHE A 52 2.94 -3.94 -7.02
C PHE A 52 3.14 -2.68 -7.86
N ILE A 53 4.37 -2.35 -8.24
CA ILE A 53 4.67 -1.21 -9.09
C ILE A 53 3.96 -1.34 -10.45
N GLU A 54 3.99 -2.51 -11.09
CA GLU A 54 3.27 -2.74 -12.34
C GLU A 54 1.75 -2.52 -12.20
N VAL A 55 1.15 -2.99 -11.10
CA VAL A 55 -0.28 -2.78 -10.82
C VAL A 55 -0.57 -1.29 -10.59
N ALA A 56 0.25 -0.61 -9.78
CA ALA A 56 0.08 0.81 -9.51
C ALA A 56 0.20 1.66 -10.78
N GLN A 57 1.14 1.35 -11.67
CA GLN A 57 1.27 1.99 -12.98
C GLN A 57 0.05 1.73 -13.87
N LYS A 58 -0.46 0.49 -13.94
CA LYS A 58 -1.68 0.14 -14.70
C LYS A 58 -2.92 0.88 -14.21
N LEU A 59 -2.98 1.15 -12.92
CA LEU A 59 -4.03 1.95 -12.29
C LEU A 59 -3.77 3.47 -12.39
N ALA A 60 -2.69 3.89 -13.07
CA ALA A 60 -2.26 5.28 -13.22
C ALA A 60 -2.06 6.03 -11.89
N LEU A 61 -1.73 5.29 -10.83
CA LEU A 61 -1.46 5.86 -9.52
C LEU A 61 -0.14 6.63 -9.52
N LYS A 62 -0.12 7.76 -8.81
CA LYS A 62 1.06 8.63 -8.71
C LYS A 62 1.51 8.81 -7.28
N PRO A 63 2.83 8.89 -7.03
CA PRO A 63 3.36 9.33 -5.74
C PRO A 63 2.86 10.73 -5.37
N LYS A 64 2.45 10.91 -4.11
CA LYS A 64 2.03 12.21 -3.58
C LYS A 64 3.21 13.19 -3.44
N ILE A 65 4.41 12.67 -3.26
CA ILE A 65 5.66 13.42 -3.18
C ILE A 65 6.42 13.36 -4.52
N PRO A 66 7.33 14.30 -4.83
CA PRO A 66 8.04 14.35 -6.11
C PRO A 66 9.18 13.32 -6.21
N VAL A 67 8.85 12.04 -6.13
CA VAL A 67 9.76 10.90 -6.35
C VAL A 67 9.18 9.96 -7.39
N LYS A 68 10.00 9.05 -7.92
CA LYS A 68 9.50 8.03 -8.84
C LYS A 68 8.79 6.93 -8.06
N LEU A 69 7.79 6.30 -8.67
CA LEU A 69 7.07 5.18 -8.03
C LEU A 69 8.03 4.02 -7.75
N GLU A 70 8.96 3.77 -8.68
CA GLU A 70 9.98 2.72 -8.61
C GLU A 70 10.98 2.95 -7.47
N ASP A 71 11.13 4.20 -6.99
CA ASP A 71 12.00 4.50 -5.86
C ASP A 71 11.56 3.77 -4.59
N PHE A 72 10.26 3.46 -4.47
CA PHE A 72 9.75 2.66 -3.37
C PHE A 72 10.32 1.24 -3.35
N MET A 73 10.86 0.70 -4.46
CA MET A 73 11.48 -0.62 -4.48
C MET A 73 12.84 -0.66 -3.77
N ASP A 74 13.51 0.47 -3.65
CA ASP A 74 14.85 0.57 -3.08
C ASP A 74 14.80 0.60 -1.53
N PRO A 75 15.36 -0.40 -0.84
CA PRO A 75 15.36 -0.44 0.62
C PRO A 75 16.12 0.73 1.25
N GLU A 76 17.19 1.23 0.64
CA GLU A 76 17.97 2.33 1.18
C GLU A 76 17.21 3.65 1.06
N LYS A 77 16.46 3.85 -0.03
CA LYS A 77 15.55 5.01 -0.15
C LYS A 77 14.43 4.96 0.88
N ARG A 78 13.78 3.81 1.05
CA ARG A 78 12.74 3.65 2.09
C ARG A 78 13.29 3.95 3.49
N LYS A 79 14.51 3.48 3.78
CA LYS A 79 15.20 3.74 5.05
C LYS A 79 15.54 5.22 5.24
N SER A 80 16.10 5.89 4.22
CA SER A 80 16.40 7.33 4.26
C SER A 80 15.12 8.16 4.46
N TRP A 81 14.03 7.86 3.73
CA TRP A 81 12.76 8.56 3.93
C TRP A 81 12.25 8.44 5.36
N ARG A 82 12.40 7.28 5.98
CA ARG A 82 12.01 7.05 7.37
C ARG A 82 12.91 7.81 8.35
N MET A 83 14.22 7.65 8.24
CA MET A 83 15.18 8.21 9.20
C MET A 83 15.31 9.73 9.08
N ASP A 84 15.37 10.25 7.86
CA ASP A 84 15.72 11.65 7.61
C ASP A 84 14.48 12.54 7.55
N LYS A 85 13.32 11.97 7.16
CA LYS A 85 12.06 12.70 6.94
C LYS A 85 10.91 12.21 7.82
N GLY A 86 11.13 11.21 8.67
CA GLY A 86 10.06 10.65 9.51
C GLY A 86 8.95 9.94 8.72
N MET A 87 9.21 9.53 7.47
CA MET A 87 8.19 8.98 6.59
C MET A 87 7.82 7.54 6.98
N MET A 88 6.63 7.39 7.56
CA MET A 88 6.08 6.10 7.96
C MET A 88 5.36 5.39 6.81
N VAL A 89 4.72 6.17 5.94
CA VAL A 89 3.95 5.69 4.78
C VAL A 89 4.34 6.45 3.53
N PHE A 90 4.37 5.75 2.41
CA PHE A 90 4.52 6.27 1.07
C PHE A 90 3.14 6.30 0.42
N SER A 91 2.61 7.51 0.18
CA SER A 91 1.24 7.70 -0.32
C SER A 91 1.19 7.76 -1.84
N LEU A 92 0.25 7.02 -2.42
CA LEU A 92 -0.17 7.14 -3.82
C LEU A 92 -1.57 7.73 -3.92
N TYR A 93 -1.87 8.39 -5.05
CA TYR A 93 -3.21 8.87 -5.36
C TYR A 93 -3.55 8.61 -6.83
N ASP A 94 -4.85 8.53 -7.13
CA ASP A 94 -5.36 8.58 -8.50
C ASP A 94 -5.53 10.06 -8.90
N PRO A 95 -4.90 10.57 -9.98
CA PRO A 95 -5.08 11.94 -10.43
C PRO A 95 -6.54 12.34 -10.74
N LYS A 96 -7.40 11.37 -11.06
CA LYS A 96 -8.84 11.60 -11.25
C LYS A 96 -9.61 11.73 -9.93
N ASN A 97 -9.06 11.20 -8.84
CA ASN A 97 -9.66 11.17 -7.51
C ASN A 97 -8.62 11.51 -6.43
N PRO A 98 -8.07 12.74 -6.40
CA PRO A 98 -6.88 13.07 -5.60
C PRO A 98 -7.10 13.08 -4.08
N PHE A 99 -8.35 13.14 -3.64
CA PHE A 99 -8.70 13.10 -2.22
C PHE A 99 -8.50 11.72 -1.59
N PHE A 100 -8.44 10.67 -2.41
CA PHE A 100 -8.34 9.30 -1.95
C PHE A 100 -6.89 8.81 -2.01
N LEU A 101 -6.32 8.46 -0.85
CA LEU A 101 -4.93 8.04 -0.74
C LEU A 101 -4.79 6.53 -0.51
N ILE A 102 -3.74 5.97 -1.11
CA ILE A 102 -3.28 4.61 -0.83
C ILE A 102 -1.94 4.74 -0.13
N ASP A 103 -1.95 4.50 1.18
CA ASP A 103 -0.80 4.65 2.05
C ASP A 103 -0.10 3.30 2.23
N ILE A 104 1.18 3.26 1.85
CA ILE A 104 1.97 2.04 1.86
C ILE A 104 3.05 2.18 2.92
N PHE A 105 3.07 1.29 3.91
CA PHE A 105 4.09 1.34 4.96
C PHE A 105 5.52 1.20 4.38
N THR A 106 6.43 2.07 4.81
CA THR A 106 7.85 2.04 4.38
C THR A 106 8.64 0.90 5.03
N GLU A 107 8.15 0.37 6.14
CA GLU A 107 8.69 -0.75 6.91
C GLU A 107 7.57 -1.68 7.39
N ILE A 108 7.87 -2.95 7.62
CA ILE A 108 6.93 -3.91 8.20
C ILE A 108 7.15 -3.96 9.72
N PRO A 109 6.19 -3.53 10.57
CA PRO A 109 6.37 -3.46 12.02
C PRO A 109 6.21 -4.82 12.74
N PHE A 110 6.13 -5.92 11.99
CA PHE A 110 5.90 -7.27 12.51
C PHE A 110 6.45 -8.34 11.54
N ASN A 111 6.48 -9.60 11.98
CA ASN A 111 6.80 -10.71 11.09
C ASN A 111 5.68 -10.91 10.05
N PHE A 112 5.91 -10.42 8.82
CA PHE A 112 4.93 -10.44 7.75
C PHE A 112 4.37 -11.85 7.49
N ASP A 113 5.24 -12.83 7.28
CA ASP A 113 4.82 -14.18 6.89
C ASP A 113 3.98 -14.86 7.97
N LYS A 114 4.30 -14.64 9.25
CA LYS A 114 3.52 -15.16 10.38
C LYS A 114 2.10 -14.57 10.41
N VAL A 115 1.96 -13.26 10.20
CA VAL A 115 0.65 -12.59 10.20
C VAL A 115 -0.13 -12.94 8.92
N TYR A 116 0.53 -12.92 7.77
CA TYR A 116 -0.07 -13.21 6.47
C TYR A 116 -0.67 -14.62 6.40
N LYS A 117 -0.06 -15.61 7.06
CA LYS A 117 -0.61 -16.98 7.17
C LYS A 117 -1.92 -17.05 7.98
N LYS A 118 -2.16 -16.11 8.89
CA LYS A 118 -3.35 -16.06 9.76
C LYS A 118 -4.48 -15.19 9.20
N ARG A 119 -4.28 -14.54 8.05
CA ARG A 119 -5.29 -13.65 7.45
C ARG A 119 -6.58 -14.42 7.15
N LYS A 120 -7.73 -13.76 7.31
CA LYS A 120 -8.99 -14.24 6.75
C LYS A 120 -8.92 -14.08 5.23
N LYS A 121 -9.36 -15.11 4.51
CA LYS A 121 -9.44 -15.13 3.04
C LYS A 121 -10.81 -14.63 2.60
#